data_AF-A0A3B9IPQ0-F1
#
_entry.id   AF-A0A3B9IPQ0-F1
#
_cell.length_a   1.000
_cell.length_b   1.000
_cell.length_c   1.000
_cell.angle_alpha   90.00
_cell.angle_beta   90.00
_cell.angle_gamma   90.00
#
_symmetry.space_group_name_H-M   'P 1'
#
loop_
_entity.id
_entity.type
_entity.pdbx_description
1 polymer ?
#
loop_
_entity_poly.entity_id
_entity_poly.type
_entity_poly.pdbx_seq_one_letter_code
_entity_poly.pdbx_strand_id
1 'polypeptide(L)'
;VLDAQILVIGTPIWLGQPSSVCKRVLDAQILVIGTPIWLGQPSSVCKRVLERLNAFLTETDEAGRLRSYGRAVALVVVGNEDGAHHVAAEVYQGLADVGFTIPPNAVVYWVGEAMGKTDYKDLPAMPDKIGTTIDLAARNVLHLARLLAENQYPPDGQPAKFRED
;
A
#
# COMPACT_ATOMS: atom_id res chain seq x y z
N VAL A 1 -17.00 -0.79 15.14
CA VAL A 1 -16.23 -1.36 14.00
C VAL A 1 -15.90 -0.18 13.12
N LEU A 2 -14.63 0.19 12.99
CA LEU A 2 -14.25 1.40 12.25
C LEU A 2 -14.75 1.31 10.80
N ASP A 3 -15.34 2.39 10.31
CA ASP A 3 -15.48 2.70 8.87
C ASP A 3 -14.09 2.95 8.26
N ALA A 4 -13.15 2.01 8.43
CA ALA A 4 -11.87 2.06 7.74
C ALA A 4 -12.16 1.82 6.26
N GLN A 5 -12.30 2.90 5.49
CA GLN A 5 -12.43 2.81 4.05
C GLN A 5 -11.13 2.22 3.51
N ILE A 6 -11.20 0.97 3.04
CA ILE A 6 -10.09 0.26 2.40
C ILE A 6 -10.23 0.46 0.89
N LEU A 7 -9.19 0.96 0.24
CA LEU A 7 -9.13 1.02 -1.22
C LEU A 7 -8.14 -0.01 -1.75
N VAL A 8 -8.60 -0.93 -2.61
CA VAL A 8 -7.74 -1.89 -3.32
C VAL A 8 -7.53 -1.42 -4.75
N ILE A 9 -6.27 -1.26 -5.18
CA ILE A 9 -5.93 -0.87 -6.56
C ILE A 9 -5.16 -2.04 -7.21
N GLY A 10 -5.79 -2.72 -8.18
CA GLY A 10 -5.26 -3.99 -8.73
C GLY A 10 -5.14 -4.11 -10.26
N THR A 11 -5.86 -3.32 -11.08
CA THR A 11 -5.82 -3.34 -12.57
C THR A 11 -6.79 -2.26 -13.15
N PRO A 12 -6.84 -1.96 -14.47
CA PRO A 12 -6.97 -0.59 -14.98
C PRO A 12 -8.32 0.05 -14.63
N ILE A 13 -8.26 1.05 -13.77
CA ILE A 13 -9.36 1.98 -13.53
C ILE A 13 -9.38 2.94 -14.73
N TRP A 14 -10.09 2.58 -15.81
CA TRP A 14 -10.31 3.49 -16.94
C TRP A 14 -11.31 4.60 -16.55
N LEU A 15 -10.84 5.85 -16.69
CA LEU A 15 -11.55 7.07 -17.07
C LEU A 15 -12.85 7.45 -16.32
N GLY A 16 -12.99 7.11 -15.04
CA GLY A 16 -13.66 8.01 -14.11
C GLY A 16 -12.68 9.12 -13.75
N GLN A 17 -13.10 10.40 -13.78
CA GLN A 17 -12.22 11.56 -13.65
C GLN A 17 -11.07 11.39 -12.63
N PRO A 18 -9.84 11.89 -12.91
CA PRO A 18 -8.67 11.79 -12.01
C PRO A 18 -8.98 12.16 -10.55
N SER A 19 -9.93 13.09 -10.35
CA SER A 19 -10.43 13.52 -9.06
C SER A 19 -11.10 12.41 -8.24
N SER A 20 -11.77 11.43 -8.86
CA SER A 20 -12.56 10.41 -8.14
C SER A 20 -11.69 9.34 -7.46
N VAL A 21 -10.66 8.84 -8.14
CA VAL A 21 -9.75 7.83 -7.56
C VAL A 21 -8.81 8.48 -6.57
N CYS A 22 -8.24 9.64 -6.90
CA CYS A 22 -7.44 10.43 -5.97
C CYS A 22 -8.23 10.73 -4.69
N LYS A 23 -9.45 11.24 -4.82
CA LYS A 23 -10.34 11.47 -3.67
C LYS A 23 -10.58 10.20 -2.86
N ARG A 24 -10.88 9.07 -3.51
CA ARG A 24 -11.04 7.78 -2.81
C ARG A 24 -9.77 7.32 -2.08
N VAL A 25 -8.59 7.59 -2.62
CA VAL A 25 -7.31 7.32 -1.95
C VAL A 25 -7.18 8.20 -0.71
N LEU A 26 -7.51 9.49 -0.82
CA LEU A 26 -7.43 10.43 0.30
C LEU A 26 -8.54 10.21 1.34
N ASP A 27 -9.71 9.74 0.95
CA ASP A 27 -10.81 9.42 1.87
C ASP A 27 -10.56 8.08 2.61
N ALA A 28 -9.63 7.25 2.10
CA ALA A 28 -9.23 5.99 2.72
C ALA A 28 -8.19 6.17 3.83
N GLN A 29 -8.40 5.49 4.97
CA GLN A 29 -7.40 5.39 6.04
C GLN A 29 -6.35 4.31 5.74
N ILE A 30 -6.74 3.30 4.96
CA ILE A 30 -5.91 2.16 4.58
C ILE A 30 -5.94 2.02 3.05
N LEU A 31 -4.76 2.08 2.43
CA LEU A 31 -4.59 1.81 1.01
C LEU A 31 -3.94 0.44 0.80
N VAL A 32 -4.55 -0.41 -0.02
CA VAL A 32 -3.99 -1.71 -0.41
C VAL A 32 -3.64 -1.66 -1.89
N ILE A 33 -2.36 -1.79 -2.22
CA ILE A 33 -1.91 -1.95 -3.61
C ILE A 33 -1.83 -3.43 -3.94
N GLY A 34 -2.49 -3.84 -5.02
CA GLY A 34 -2.37 -5.17 -5.60
C GLY A 34 -1.62 -5.10 -6.92
N THR A 35 -0.58 -5.92 -7.10
CA THR A 35 0.11 -5.97 -8.39
C THR A 35 0.58 -7.37 -8.71
N PRO A 36 0.47 -7.82 -9.98
CA PRO A 36 1.21 -8.98 -10.40
C PRO A 36 2.70 -8.66 -10.50
N ILE A 37 3.52 -9.71 -10.51
CA ILE A 37 4.92 -9.67 -10.92
C ILE A 37 4.97 -9.89 -12.43
N TRP A 38 5.61 -8.98 -13.15
CA TRP A 38 5.87 -9.14 -14.58
C TRP A 38 7.32 -8.75 -14.88
N LEU A 39 8.09 -9.67 -15.46
CA LEU A 39 9.52 -9.50 -15.70
C LEU A 39 10.30 -9.11 -14.42
N GLY A 40 9.91 -9.68 -13.27
CA GLY A 40 10.50 -9.35 -11.96
C GLY A 40 10.19 -7.93 -11.46
N GLN A 41 9.18 -7.25 -12.02
CA GLN A 41 8.80 -5.87 -11.72
C GLN A 41 7.33 -5.78 -11.32
N PRO A 42 6.89 -4.71 -10.61
CA PRO A 42 5.48 -4.42 -10.50
C PRO A 42 4.90 -4.15 -11.89
N SER A 43 3.60 -4.39 -12.06
CA SER A 43 2.91 -4.13 -13.32
C SER A 43 3.04 -2.67 -13.76
N SER A 44 3.01 -2.42 -15.06
CA SER A 44 3.00 -1.05 -15.59
C SER A 44 1.80 -0.24 -15.10
N VAL A 45 0.69 -0.90 -14.74
CA VAL A 45 -0.47 -0.25 -14.11
C VAL A 45 -0.11 0.24 -12.70
N CYS A 46 0.56 -0.59 -11.90
CA CYS A 46 1.03 -0.21 -10.56
C CYS A 46 2.02 0.97 -10.65
N LYS A 47 2.99 0.93 -11.57
CA LYS A 47 3.93 2.05 -11.77
C LYS A 47 3.20 3.36 -12.13
N ARG A 48 2.21 3.29 -13.04
CA ARG A 48 1.37 4.44 -13.38
C ARG A 48 0.50 4.98 -12.24
N VAL A 49 0.17 4.15 -11.25
CA VAL A 49 -0.51 4.59 -10.02
C VAL A 49 0.47 5.37 -9.15
N LEU A 50 1.68 4.84 -8.92
CA LEU A 50 2.74 5.53 -8.18
C LEU A 50 3.11 6.88 -8.82
N GLU A 51 3.26 6.91 -10.15
CA GLU A 51 3.50 8.14 -10.92
C GLU A 51 2.41 9.20 -10.69
N ARG A 52 1.14 8.79 -10.52
CA ARG A 52 0.03 9.71 -10.24
C ARG A 52 0.00 10.15 -8.78
N LEU A 53 0.32 9.26 -7.85
CA LEU A 53 0.45 9.60 -6.44
C LEU A 53 1.57 10.62 -6.19
N ASN A 54 2.55 10.73 -7.09
CA ASN A 54 3.56 11.78 -7.06
C ASN A 54 2.97 13.20 -7.05
N ALA A 55 1.75 13.39 -7.56
CA ALA A 55 1.04 14.68 -7.47
C ALA A 55 0.79 15.12 -6.01
N PHE A 56 0.78 14.19 -5.05
CA PHE A 56 0.56 14.50 -3.64
C PHE A 56 1.71 15.28 -3.00
N LEU A 57 2.91 15.25 -3.60
CA LEU A 57 4.08 15.95 -3.05
C LEU A 57 3.87 17.47 -2.94
N THR A 58 2.91 18.02 -3.67
CA THR A 58 2.57 19.45 -3.63
C THR A 58 1.25 19.73 -2.91
N GLU A 59 0.56 18.71 -2.44
CA GLU A 59 -0.73 18.84 -1.76
C GLU A 59 -0.55 18.61 -0.25
N THR A 60 -0.75 19.67 0.52
CA THR A 60 -0.64 19.63 1.98
C THR A 60 -1.97 19.89 2.69
N ASP A 61 -2.07 19.43 3.93
CA ASP A 61 -3.13 19.84 4.85
C ASP A 61 -2.81 21.20 5.51
N GLU A 62 -3.72 21.69 6.37
CA GLU A 62 -3.55 22.96 7.08
C GLU A 62 -2.33 22.98 8.02
N ALA A 63 -1.82 21.82 8.40
CA ALA A 63 -0.63 21.64 9.23
C ALA A 63 0.65 21.45 8.39
N GLY A 64 0.57 21.59 7.07
CA GLY A 64 1.68 21.47 6.12
C GLY A 64 2.07 20.04 5.77
N ARG A 65 1.37 19.02 6.29
CA ARG A 65 1.69 17.61 6.03
C ARG A 65 1.16 17.20 4.66
N LEU A 66 1.85 16.31 3.94
CA LEU A 66 1.31 15.75 2.70
C LEU A 66 -0.08 15.16 2.96
N ARG A 67 -1.00 15.31 2.01
CA ARG A 67 -2.39 14.82 2.18
C ARG A 67 -2.51 13.32 2.40
N SER A 68 -1.49 12.55 2.05
CA SER A 68 -1.33 11.11 2.30
C SER A 68 -0.87 10.76 3.71
N TYR A 69 -0.28 11.70 4.46
CA TYR A 69 0.20 11.45 5.82
C TYR A 69 -0.90 10.87 6.68
N GLY A 70 -0.49 10.01 7.60
CA GLY A 70 -1.41 9.38 8.53
C GLY A 70 -2.16 8.17 8.00
N ARG A 71 -1.94 7.79 6.73
CA ARG A 71 -2.58 6.63 6.11
C ARG A 71 -1.62 5.45 6.11
N ALA A 72 -2.16 4.29 6.47
CA ALA A 72 -1.40 3.04 6.44
C ALA A 72 -1.53 2.36 5.07
N VAL A 73 -0.49 1.64 4.66
CA VAL A 73 -0.50 0.85 3.41
C VAL A 73 -0.29 -0.64 3.63
N ALA A 74 -0.88 -1.43 2.75
CA ALA A 74 -0.54 -2.85 2.58
C ALA A 74 -0.29 -3.14 1.09
N LEU A 75 0.45 -4.20 0.82
CA LEU A 75 0.75 -4.65 -0.54
C LEU A 75 0.38 -6.12 -0.72
N VAL A 76 -0.27 -6.43 -1.83
CA VAL A 76 -0.55 -7.80 -2.26
C VAL A 76 0.16 -8.04 -3.59
N VAL A 77 1.02 -9.06 -3.63
CA VAL A 77 1.80 -9.42 -4.81
C VAL A 77 1.48 -10.84 -5.26
N VAL A 78 1.25 -11.04 -6.55
CA VAL A 78 1.06 -12.38 -7.12
C VAL A 78 1.97 -12.55 -8.31
N GLY A 79 2.73 -13.64 -8.38
CA GLY A 79 3.56 -13.95 -9.54
C GLY A 79 3.60 -15.44 -9.82
N ASN A 80 3.81 -15.81 -11.07
CA ASN A 80 3.99 -17.23 -11.42
C ASN A 80 5.35 -17.75 -10.92
N GLU A 81 6.30 -16.84 -10.73
CA GLU A 81 7.65 -17.11 -10.26
C GLU A 81 8.14 -15.88 -9.46
N ASP A 82 9.32 -16.01 -8.85
CA ASP A 82 10.06 -15.08 -8.00
C ASP A 82 9.92 -13.56 -8.28
N GLY A 83 10.21 -12.75 -7.27
CA GLY A 83 10.29 -11.28 -7.36
C GLY A 83 9.45 -10.52 -6.35
N ALA A 84 8.71 -11.20 -5.47
CA ALA A 84 7.75 -10.55 -4.56
C ALA A 84 8.41 -9.50 -3.64
N HIS A 85 9.58 -9.81 -3.09
CA HIS A 85 10.32 -8.86 -2.24
C HIS A 85 10.94 -7.70 -3.03
N HIS A 86 11.40 -7.94 -4.27
CA HIS A 86 11.88 -6.87 -5.15
C HIS A 86 10.74 -5.89 -5.47
N VAL A 87 9.59 -6.43 -5.88
CA VAL A 87 8.37 -5.66 -6.14
C VAL A 87 7.93 -4.89 -4.90
N ALA A 88 7.97 -5.52 -3.73
CA ALA A 88 7.65 -4.85 -2.48
C ALA A 88 8.58 -3.69 -2.18
N ALA A 89 9.89 -3.88 -2.34
CA ALA A 89 10.87 -2.81 -2.11
C ALA A 89 10.60 -1.60 -3.02
N GLU A 90 10.35 -1.82 -4.31
CA GLU A 90 10.06 -0.74 -5.27
C GLU A 90 8.76 0.00 -4.95
N VAL A 91 7.68 -0.74 -4.69
CA VAL A 91 6.37 -0.12 -4.41
C VAL A 91 6.37 0.60 -3.07
N TYR A 92 6.96 0.01 -2.03
CA TYR A 92 7.02 0.62 -0.70
C TYR A 92 7.92 1.83 -0.65
N GLN A 93 9.06 1.82 -1.36
CA GLN A 93 9.89 3.01 -1.46
C GLN A 93 9.08 4.17 -2.04
N GLY A 94 8.38 3.95 -3.16
CA GLY A 94 7.54 5.00 -3.77
C GLY A 94 6.40 5.47 -2.86
N LEU A 95 5.72 4.56 -2.16
CA LEU A 95 4.64 4.91 -1.23
C LEU A 95 5.15 5.69 0.01
N ALA A 96 6.33 5.35 0.51
CA ALA A 96 6.97 6.08 1.61
C ALA A 96 7.34 7.51 1.18
N ASP A 97 7.91 7.69 -0.01
CA ASP A 97 8.28 8.99 -0.56
C ASP A 97 7.07 9.93 -0.72
N VAL A 98 5.91 9.38 -1.10
CA VAL A 98 4.66 10.15 -1.19
C VAL A 98 3.87 10.17 0.11
N GLY A 99 4.46 9.82 1.26
CA GLY A 99 3.93 10.11 2.59
C GLY A 99 3.02 9.06 3.25
N PHE A 100 2.92 7.85 2.70
CA PHE A 100 2.22 6.76 3.40
C PHE A 100 3.11 6.11 4.47
N THR A 101 2.48 5.55 5.51
CA THR A 101 3.18 4.80 6.56
C THR A 101 3.06 3.29 6.33
N ILE A 102 4.19 2.59 6.35
CA ILE A 102 4.24 1.15 6.12
C ILE A 102 4.33 0.41 7.47
N PRO A 103 3.36 -0.47 7.80
CA PRO A 103 3.44 -1.32 8.97
C PRO A 103 4.38 -2.52 8.74
N PRO A 104 4.89 -3.15 9.81
CA PRO A 104 5.66 -4.38 9.69
C PRO A 104 4.80 -5.50 9.08
N ASN A 105 5.40 -6.36 8.26
CA ASN A 105 4.76 -7.54 7.67
C ASN A 105 3.46 -7.23 6.88
N ALA A 106 3.41 -6.07 6.21
CA ALA A 106 2.24 -5.62 5.45
C ALA A 106 2.24 -6.04 3.97
N VAL A 107 3.21 -6.89 3.57
CA VAL A 107 3.26 -7.52 2.24
C VAL A 107 2.70 -8.92 2.34
N VAL A 108 1.63 -9.17 1.61
CA VAL A 108 1.10 -10.51 1.35
C VAL A 108 1.50 -10.89 -0.05
N TYR A 109 2.03 -12.09 -0.24
CA TYR A 109 2.33 -12.53 -1.59
C TYR A 109 2.14 -14.02 -1.82
N TRP A 110 1.95 -14.35 -3.09
CA TRP A 110 2.09 -15.69 -3.61
C TRP A 110 3.03 -15.68 -4.82
N VAL A 111 3.94 -16.64 -4.83
CA VAL A 111 4.74 -16.98 -6.01
C VAL A 111 4.66 -18.47 -6.25
N GLY A 112 4.57 -18.86 -7.52
CA GLY A 112 4.66 -20.26 -7.93
C GLY A 112 6.09 -20.78 -7.91
N GLU A 113 6.25 -22.07 -8.22
CA GLU A 113 7.56 -22.68 -8.42
C GLU A 113 8.20 -22.16 -9.71
N ALA A 114 9.54 -22.09 -9.72
CA ALA A 114 10.29 -21.70 -10.89
C ALA A 114 9.98 -22.60 -12.08
N MET A 115 9.70 -22.00 -13.25
CA MET A 115 9.27 -22.72 -14.47
C MET A 115 7.98 -23.56 -14.30
N GLY A 116 7.17 -23.28 -13.28
CA GLY A 116 5.87 -23.91 -13.04
C GLY A 116 4.79 -23.48 -14.04
N LYS A 117 3.65 -24.17 -14.02
CA LYS A 117 2.48 -23.89 -14.88
C LYS A 117 1.22 -23.48 -14.10
N THR A 118 1.32 -23.43 -12.78
CA THR A 118 0.19 -23.11 -11.91
C THR A 118 0.10 -21.60 -11.77
N ASP A 119 -1.06 -21.01 -12.08
CA ASP A 119 -1.37 -19.65 -11.67
C ASP A 119 -2.09 -19.67 -10.31
N TYR A 120 -1.98 -18.60 -9.51
CA TYR A 120 -2.67 -18.48 -8.23
C TYR A 120 -4.19 -18.71 -8.33
N LYS A 121 -4.81 -18.18 -9.39
CA LYS A 121 -6.26 -18.28 -9.64
C LYS A 121 -6.72 -19.73 -9.89
N ASP A 122 -5.80 -20.62 -10.27
CA ASP A 122 -6.09 -22.00 -10.61
C ASP A 122 -5.90 -22.94 -9.39
N LEU A 123 -5.49 -22.39 -8.25
CA LEU A 123 -5.39 -23.15 -7.00
C LEU A 123 -6.80 -23.56 -6.53
N PRO A 124 -6.97 -24.79 -6.03
CA PRO A 124 -8.27 -25.28 -5.57
C PRO A 124 -8.78 -24.53 -4.34
N ALA A 125 -7.87 -23.93 -3.56
CA ALA A 125 -8.16 -23.08 -2.43
C ALA A 125 -6.96 -22.16 -2.15
N MET A 126 -7.20 -21.07 -1.42
CA MET A 126 -6.12 -20.22 -0.91
C MET A 126 -5.22 -21.04 0.04
N PRO A 127 -3.88 -21.09 -0.19
CA PRO A 127 -2.95 -21.73 0.73
C PRO A 127 -3.00 -21.13 2.15
N ASP A 128 -2.94 -21.98 3.18
CA ASP A 128 -2.98 -21.58 4.60
C ASP A 128 -1.92 -20.55 4.98
N LYS A 129 -0.72 -20.65 4.39
CA LYS A 129 0.37 -19.70 4.59
C LYS A 129 -0.01 -18.29 4.14
N ILE A 130 -0.77 -18.15 3.05
CA ILE A 130 -1.28 -16.85 2.61
C ILE A 130 -2.35 -16.36 3.57
N GLY A 131 -3.27 -17.23 4.01
CA GLY A 131 -4.26 -16.87 5.03
C GLY A 131 -3.61 -16.32 6.31
N THR A 132 -2.49 -16.93 6.72
CA THR A 132 -1.70 -16.50 7.88
C THR A 132 -1.04 -15.14 7.66
N THR A 133 -0.44 -14.89 6.49
CA THR A 133 0.19 -13.59 6.19
C THR A 133 -0.85 -12.49 5.97
N ILE A 134 -2.03 -12.80 5.44
CA ILE A 134 -3.17 -11.87 5.35
C ILE A 134 -3.60 -11.44 6.76
N ASP A 135 -3.80 -12.38 7.68
CA ASP A 135 -4.21 -12.05 9.05
C ASP A 135 -3.15 -11.21 9.77
N LEU A 136 -1.86 -11.55 9.62
CA LEU A 136 -0.76 -10.76 10.17
C LEU A 136 -0.73 -9.33 9.59
N ALA A 137 -0.81 -9.19 8.26
CA ALA A 137 -0.84 -7.90 7.58
C ALA A 137 -2.05 -7.07 8.02
N ALA A 138 -3.24 -7.66 8.04
CA ALA A 138 -4.47 -6.99 8.44
C ALA A 138 -4.41 -6.47 9.88
N ARG A 139 -3.90 -7.27 10.82
CA ARG A 139 -3.69 -6.86 12.22
C ARG A 139 -2.76 -5.64 12.33
N ASN A 140 -1.61 -5.69 11.66
CA ASN A 140 -0.59 -4.64 11.75
C ASN A 140 -1.04 -3.35 11.06
N VAL A 141 -1.64 -3.45 9.87
CA VAL A 141 -2.17 -2.32 9.11
C VAL A 141 -3.30 -1.62 9.88
N LEU A 142 -4.24 -2.40 10.44
CA LEU A 142 -5.34 -1.85 11.21
C LEU A 142 -4.87 -1.18 12.50
N HIS A 143 -3.90 -1.79 13.20
CA HIS A 143 -3.31 -1.20 14.38
C HIS A 143 -2.64 0.15 14.06
N LEU A 144 -1.80 0.18 13.02
CA LEU A 144 -1.11 1.40 12.60
C LEU A 144 -2.09 2.49 12.13
N ALA A 145 -3.11 2.12 11.36
CA ALA A 145 -4.13 3.06 10.89
C ALA A 145 -4.86 3.74 12.05
N ARG A 146 -5.20 3.00 13.11
CA ARG A 146 -5.79 3.55 14.33
C ARG A 146 -4.83 4.48 15.07
N LEU A 147 -3.60 4.03 15.25
CA LEU A 147 -2.57 4.82 15.93
C LEU A 147 -2.38 6.17 15.24
N LEU A 148 -2.29 6.18 13.91
CA LEU A 148 -2.16 7.40 13.13
C LEU A 148 -3.42 8.26 13.21
N ALA A 149 -4.62 7.68 13.11
CA ALA A 149 -5.87 8.43 13.26
C ALA A 149 -5.97 9.17 14.60
N GLU A 150 -5.44 8.59 15.67
CA GLU A 150 -5.39 9.20 17.01
C GLU A 150 -4.18 10.12 17.20
N ASN A 151 -3.03 9.78 16.61
CA ASN A 151 -1.74 10.45 16.80
C ASN A 151 -1.07 10.66 15.44
N GLN A 152 -1.47 11.74 14.76
CA GLN A 152 -0.88 12.11 13.48
C GLN A 152 0.58 12.51 13.57
N TYR A 153 1.27 12.49 12.41
CA TYR A 153 2.58 13.10 12.28
C TYR A 153 2.55 14.58 12.73
N PRO A 154 3.65 15.08 13.32
CA PRO A 154 3.77 16.48 13.67
C PRO A 154 3.57 17.40 12.45
N PRO A 155 3.02 18.61 12.66
CA PRO A 155 2.97 19.66 11.64
C PRO A 155 4.37 20.02 11.09
N ASP A 156 4.41 20.47 9.84
CA ASP A 156 5.62 20.99 9.23
C ASP A 156 6.18 22.18 10.03
N GLY A 157 7.51 22.25 10.13
CA GLY A 157 8.19 23.30 10.89
C GLY A 157 8.22 23.09 12.41
N GLN A 158 7.59 22.04 12.95
CA GLN A 158 7.86 21.63 14.33
C GLN A 158 9.14 20.79 14.38
N PRO A 159 10.14 21.16 15.21
CA PRO A 159 11.36 20.37 15.33
C PRO A 159 11.04 18.99 15.90
N ALA A 160 11.74 17.96 15.42
CA ALA A 160 11.67 16.63 16.00
C ALA A 160 12.18 16.67 17.45
N LYS A 161 11.27 16.64 18.42
CA LYS A 161 11.60 16.54 19.84
C LYS A 161 11.61 15.08 20.24
N PHE A 162 12.81 14.52 20.44
CA PHE A 162 12.97 13.13 20.89
C PHE A 162 12.74 12.98 22.41
N ARG A 163 13.02 14.03 23.20
CA ARG A 163 12.81 14.16 24.65
C ARG A 163 12.80 15.65 25.03
N GLU A 164 12.09 16.02 26.10
CA GLU A 164 12.09 17.37 26.69
C GLU A 164 12.83 17.44 28.05
N ASP A 165 13.66 16.45 28.36
CA ASP A 165 14.49 16.38 29.57
C ASP A 165 15.99 16.37 29.29
#